data_AF-A0A7V9ERT7-F1
#
_entry.id   AF-A0A7V9ERT7-F1
#
_cell.length_a   1.000
_cell.length_b   1.000
_cell.length_c   1.000
_cell.angle_alpha   90.00
_cell.angle_beta   90.00
_cell.angle_gamma   90.00
#
_symmetry.space_group_name_H-M   'P 1'
#
loop_
_entity.id
_entity.type
_entity.pdbx_description
1 polymer ?
#
loop_
_entity_poly.entity_id
_entity_poly.type
_entity_poly.pdbx_seq_one_letter_code
_entity_poly.pdbx_strand_id
1 'polypeptide(L)' 'MRQILIRQLEDSVVRRLRAKAAAEGVSAEEEARRILRRSLVGEVPAMPLLDFLRTMPEVDDDRIFARPRRKSRRIAL' A
#
# COMPACT_ATOMS: atom_id res chain seq x y z
N MET A 1 -20.06 8.36 -12.06
CA MET A 1 -18.64 8.65 -12.32
C MET A 1 -18.29 9.96 -11.63
N ARG A 2 -17.15 10.05 -10.92
CA ARG A 2 -16.65 11.32 -10.37
C ARG A 2 -15.47 11.78 -11.21
N GLN A 3 -15.42 13.05 -11.55
CA GLN A 3 -14.40 13.64 -12.40
C GLN A 3 -13.71 14.81 -11.69
N ILE A 4 -12.42 14.99 -11.94
CA ILE A 4 -11.60 16.07 -11.39
C ILE A 4 -10.81 16.65 -12.56
N LEU A 5 -10.84 17.99 -12.70
CA LEU A 5 -10.02 18.71 -13.68
C LEU A 5 -8.85 19.37 -12.96
N ILE A 6 -7.63 18.98 -13.28
CA ILE A 6 -6.40 19.61 -12.79
C ILE A 6 -5.98 20.64 -13.83
N ARG A 7 -6.04 21.92 -13.46
CA ARG A 7 -5.68 23.06 -14.33
C ARG A 7 -4.28 23.56 -14.00
N GLN A 8 -3.64 24.22 -14.96
CA GLN A 8 -2.31 24.85 -14.78
C GLN A 8 -1.24 23.86 -14.29
N LEU A 9 -1.23 22.65 -14.85
CA LEU A 9 -0.21 21.65 -14.54
C LEU A 9 1.04 21.88 -15.39
N GLU A 10 2.21 21.82 -14.76
CA GLU A 10 3.50 21.99 -15.43
C GLU A 10 3.70 20.95 -16.55
N ASP A 11 4.23 21.40 -17.69
CA ASP A 11 4.49 20.52 -18.84
C ASP A 11 5.44 19.37 -18.51
N SER A 12 6.39 19.60 -17.61
CA SER A 12 7.31 18.60 -17.10
C SER A 12 6.57 17.44 -16.42
N VAL A 13 5.54 17.74 -15.63
CA VAL A 13 4.71 16.76 -14.93
C VAL A 13 3.85 15.98 -15.93
N VAL A 14 3.23 16.67 -16.89
CA VAL A 14 2.43 16.02 -17.94
C VAL A 14 3.28 15.04 -18.75
N ARG A 15 4.51 15.43 -19.11
CA ARG A 15 5.46 14.56 -19.83
C ARG A 15 5.84 13.33 -19.02
N ARG A 16 6.19 13.49 -17.74
CA ARG A 16 6.54 12.36 -16.85
C ARG A 16 5.36 11.42 -16.64
N LEU A 17 4.15 11.95 -16.48
CA LEU A 17 2.93 11.15 -16.35
C LEU A 17 2.68 10.28 -17.59
N ARG A 18 2.77 10.88 -18.78
CA ARG A 18 2.60 10.14 -20.06
C ARG A 18 3.67 9.08 -20.25
N ALA A 19 4.92 9.40 -19.95
CA ALA A 19 6.02 8.43 -20.03
C ALA A 19 5.80 7.24 -19.09
N LYS A 20 5.35 7.50 -17.85
CA LYS A 20 5.02 6.44 -16.88
C LYS A 20 3.84 5.59 -17.35
N ALA A 21 2.78 6.22 -17.86
CA ALA A 21 1.62 5.51 -18.38
C ALA A 21 1.99 4.61 -19.57
N ALA A 22 2.83 5.09 -20.49
CA ALA A 22 3.32 4.30 -21.61
C ALA A 22 4.17 3.09 -21.17
N ALA A 23 5.03 3.27 -20.17
CA ALA A 23 5.83 2.17 -19.62
C ALA A 23 4.97 1.06 -18.97
N GLU A 24 3.84 1.44 -18.37
CA GLU A 24 2.89 0.52 -17.71
C GLU A 24 1.81 0.00 -18.68
N GLY A 25 1.81 0.44 -19.95
CA GLY A 25 0.81 0.04 -20.95
C GLY A 25 -0.62 0.54 -20.66
N VAL A 26 -0.77 1.64 -19.92
CA VAL A 26 -2.08 2.21 -19.55
C VAL A 26 -2.25 3.63 -20.07
N SER A 27 -3.49 4.16 -20.01
CA SER A 27 -3.74 5.56 -20.36
C SER A 27 -3.16 6.52 -19.31
N ALA A 28 -2.86 7.75 -19.72
CA ALA A 28 -2.39 8.78 -18.79
C ALA A 28 -3.41 9.08 -17.68
N GLU A 29 -4.71 8.98 -17.97
CA GLU A 29 -5.77 9.13 -16.97
C GLU A 29 -5.75 7.99 -15.94
N GLU A 30 -5.58 6.75 -16.39
CA GLU A 30 -5.51 5.59 -15.49
C GLU A 30 -4.26 5.64 -14.60
N GLU A 31 -3.10 6.03 -15.15
CA GLU A 31 -1.90 6.21 -14.32
C GLU A 31 -2.09 7.36 -13.31
N ALA A 32 -2.72 8.47 -13.71
CA ALA A 32 -3.06 9.54 -12.77
C ALA A 32 -3.97 9.04 -11.65
N ARG A 33 -4.97 8.20 -11.98
CA ARG A 33 -5.87 7.58 -11.00
C ARG A 33 -5.12 6.65 -10.05
N ARG A 34 -4.16 5.87 -10.53
CA ARG A 34 -3.29 5.01 -9.71
C ARG A 34 -2.42 5.84 -8.77
N ILE A 35 -1.80 6.90 -9.27
CA ILE A 35 -0.99 7.82 -8.45
C ILE A 35 -1.86 8.45 -7.36
N LEU A 36 -3.02 9.02 -7.71
CA LEU A 36 -3.94 9.60 -6.74
C LEU A 36 -4.38 8.59 -5.68
N ARG A 37 -4.73 7.36 -6.09
CA ARG A 37 -5.12 6.30 -5.15
C ARG A 37 -3.97 5.93 -4.21
N ARG A 38 -2.77 5.69 -4.73
CA ARG A 38 -1.58 5.38 -3.92
C ARG A 38 -1.25 6.51 -2.94
N SER A 39 -1.30 7.76 -3.39
CA SER A 39 -0.98 8.91 -2.55
C SER A 39 -2.01 9.19 -1.45
N LEU A 40 -3.29 8.94 -1.72
CA LEU A 40 -4.38 9.26 -0.77
C LEU A 40 -4.77 8.08 0.13
N VAL A 41 -4.59 6.84 -0.33
CA VAL A 41 -5.06 5.62 0.35
C VAL A 41 -3.91 4.70 0.76
N GLY A 42 -2.72 4.85 0.16
CA GLY A 42 -1.61 3.91 0.32
C GLY A 42 -1.65 2.75 -0.69
N GLU A 43 -0.60 1.93 -0.71
CA GLU A 43 -0.51 0.73 -1.56
C GLU A 43 -1.26 -0.47 -0.97
N VAL A 44 -1.40 -0.50 0.35
CA VAL A 44 -2.15 -1.52 1.06
C VAL A 44 -3.60 -1.05 1.17
N PRO A 45 -4.59 -1.87 0.78
CA PRO A 45 -5.99 -1.51 1.01
C PRO A 45 -6.17 -1.12 2.48
N ALA A 46 -6.82 0.02 2.71
CA ALA A 46 -7.23 0.45 4.05
C ALA A 46 -8.30 -0.51 4.57
N MET A 47 -7.87 -1.70 5.00
CA MET A 47 -8.70 -2.67 5.69
C MET A 47 -8.29 -2.72 7.16
N PRO A 48 -9.23 -3.00 8.07
CA PRO A 48 -8.89 -3.24 9.48
C PRO A 48 -7.78 -4.27 9.59
N LEU A 49 -6.85 -4.07 10.53
CA LEU A 49 -5.73 -5.00 10.75
C LEU A 49 -6.21 -6.45 10.88
N LEU A 50 -7.36 -6.67 11.52
CA LEU A 50 -7.96 -7.99 11.65
C LEU A 50 -8.30 -8.63 10.30
N ASP A 51 -8.88 -7.87 9.38
CA ASP A 51 -9.24 -8.38 8.06
C ASP A 51 -7.99 -8.63 7.22
N PHE A 52 -6.95 -7.81 7.37
CA PHE A 52 -5.65 -8.05 6.75
C PHE A 52 -5.04 -9.37 7.24
N LEU A 53 -5.01 -9.61 8.56
CA LEU A 53 -4.49 -10.85 9.14
C LEU A 53 -5.25 -12.09 8.64
N ARG A 54 -6.55 -11.98 8.37
CA ARG A 54 -7.35 -13.07 7.77
C ARG A 54 -6.96 -13.40 6.33
N THR A 55 -6.26 -12.51 5.62
CA THR A 55 -5.75 -12.78 4.27
C THR A 55 -4.40 -13.50 4.27
N MET A 56 -3.73 -13.62 5.42
CA MET A 56 -2.48 -14.36 5.51
C MET A 56 -2.74 -15.84 5.19
N PRO A 57 -1.90 -16.47 4.34
CA PRO A 57 -2.03 -17.89 4.05
C PRO A 57 -1.83 -18.71 5.33
N GLU A 58 -2.48 -19.87 5.41
CA GLU A 58 -2.14 -20.85 6.45
C GLU A 58 -0.70 -21.31 6.24
N VAL A 59 0.19 -20.83 7.09
CA VAL A 59 1.60 -21.21 7.13
C VAL A 59 1.83 -22.07 8.37
N ASP A 60 1.85 -23.39 8.15
CA ASP A 60 2.21 -24.41 9.16
C ASP A 60 1.28 -24.44 10.40
N ASP A 61 1.61 -25.26 11.39
CA ASP A 61 0.89 -25.39 12.66
C ASP A 61 1.21 -24.22 13.63
N ASP A 62 0.27 -23.90 14.53
CA ASP A 62 0.33 -22.84 15.56
C ASP A 62 1.58 -22.93 16.46
N ARG A 63 2.28 -24.07 16.44
CA ARG A 63 3.56 -24.27 17.11
C ARG A 63 4.62 -23.25 16.71
N ILE A 64 4.56 -22.67 15.52
CA ILE A 64 5.48 -21.59 15.10
C ILE A 64 5.35 -20.33 15.96
N PHE A 65 4.19 -20.11 16.58
CA PHE A 65 3.92 -18.99 17.48
C PHE A 65 4.18 -19.32 18.95
N ALA A 66 4.61 -20.55 19.26
CA ALA A 66 4.83 -20.97 20.64
C ALA A 66 5.89 -20.09 21.31
N ARG A 67 5.49 -19.37 22.36
CA ARG A 67 6.41 -18.51 23.13
C ARG A 67 7.20 -19.36 24.11
N PRO A 68 8.53 -19.46 24.00
CA PRO A 68 9.33 -20.16 25.01
C PRO A 68 9.23 -19.42 26.34
N ARG A 69 9.05 -20.16 27.43
CA ARG A 69 9.06 -19.61 28.79
C ARG A 69 10.44 -19.01 29.06
N ARG A 70 10.55 -17.68 29.02
CA ARG A 70 11.76 -16.96 29.43
C ARG A 70 11.72 -16.75 30.93
N LYS A 71 12.87 -16.94 31.59
CA LYS A 71 13.05 -16.49 32.97
C LYS A 71 12.93 -14.97 32.99
N SER A 72 12.18 -14.42 33.93
CA SER A 72 12.06 -12.96 34.13
C SER A 72 13.46 -12.37 34.30
N ARG A 73 13.73 -11.21 33.67
CA ARG A 73 14.98 -10.49 33.95
C ARG A 73 14.94 -10.05 35.41
N ARG A 74 16.03 -10.28 36.13
CA ARG A 74 16.24 -9.64 37.43
C ARG A 74 16.43 -8.15 37.19
N ILE A 75 15.59 -7.34 37.82
CA ILE A 75 15.69 -5.89 37.85
C ILE A 75 16.12 -5.55 39.29
N ALA A 76 17.19 -4.79 39.45
CA ALA A 76 17.53 -4.20 40.75
C ALA A 76 16.57 -3.02 40.97
N LEU A 77 15.84 -3.04 42.09
CA LEU A 77 15.05 -1.92 42.57
C LEU A 77 15.95 -0.96 43.37
#